data_AF-A0A2P7TNB1-F1
#
_entry.id   AF-A0A2P7TNB1-F1
#
_cell.length_a   1.000
_cell.length_b   1.000
_cell.length_c   1.000
_cell.angle_alpha   90.00
_cell.angle_beta   90.00
_cell.angle_gamma   90.00
#
_symmetry.space_group_name_H-M   'P 1'
#
loop_
_entity.id
_entity.type
_entity.pdbx_description
1 polymer ?
#
loop_
_entity_poly.entity_id
_entity_poly.type
_entity_poly.pdbx_seq_one_letter_code
_entity_poly.pdbx_strand_id
1 'polypeptide(L)'
;MKKQLLVVLIGVFLVVYGVQKADAQSGLPCGIASPLEELPFLDSLATQMCQPFSCIASINQAQYNGQYVFYTTPSTICADFPVEVYTCAGSLLCSMGGFGGNIGNCPNFFETITGSLEIVNANLYCNVSSGCIDTTLLNGIGCNDTLFAYEPVCGCNGVSYATFCSAAFSSGITSSVPGICGMVPDCINPAQINPVAPCPAIYAPVCGCDGVTYDNDCIARNSGVTSFVPGVCGEPSVFAPCTNPNAVNTDPCPVDYEPVCGCNGVSYINSCYATRAGVLSYTPGQCEITTYDVCHDSAVEIGVPFTPNTIYIWSPATDLSCADCPNPMASPDELTAYTLTTLSTVGGPPSIQHFFVYGHYCYPLYSYTICQGDSITLGNPPIPNTLYSWEPTTGLSCAFCPNPVATPQENTTYVLTMNSTFGGDPAYGVYEIFVADCSSDTLYYQLCPGDTLQFLPEYSDIPEFSYSWTPTANLSCSNCPTPYAWPQDTTLYTYTSYNWGTGQVTTTYHLVYVNQFFCDTTNAIPVVTGSKTLRVYPNPLQSDNLFVLLPETNVGNATIGVYDLMGRCVKLATSINQTGLLNVKLPELPAGLYFVQVKTGAQTLTASFIKQ
;
A
#
# COMPACT_ATOMS: atom_id res chain seq x y z
N MET A 1 -7.46 -53.03 -37.37
CA MET A 1 -7.48 -54.11 -36.35
C MET A 1 -6.02 -54.49 -36.10
N LYS A 2 -5.45 -54.22 -34.91
CA LYS A 2 -5.36 -55.18 -33.78
C LYS A 2 -4.66 -56.49 -34.24
N LYS A 3 -3.61 -57.02 -33.60
CA LYS A 3 -3.16 -56.89 -32.20
C LYS A 3 -1.95 -57.84 -32.00
N GLN A 4 -1.32 -57.71 -30.83
CA GLN A 4 -0.51 -58.69 -30.06
C GLN A 4 0.99 -58.79 -30.34
N LEU A 5 1.90 -58.97 -29.38
CA LEU A 5 1.91 -58.89 -27.90
C LEU A 5 3.33 -59.38 -27.50
N LEU A 6 4.17 -58.63 -26.78
CA LEU A 6 5.09 -59.20 -25.77
C LEU A 6 5.76 -58.13 -24.91
N VAL A 7 5.80 -58.42 -23.61
CA VAL A 7 6.14 -57.62 -22.44
C VAL A 7 7.31 -58.30 -21.73
N VAL A 8 8.01 -57.55 -20.86
CA VAL A 8 8.88 -57.98 -19.74
C VAL A 8 10.39 -57.93 -19.99
N LEU A 9 11.03 -56.88 -19.48
CA LEU A 9 12.40 -56.90 -18.97
C LEU A 9 12.56 -55.84 -17.87
N ILE A 10 12.20 -56.22 -16.65
CA ILE A 10 12.58 -55.58 -15.38
C ILE A 10 13.11 -56.70 -14.48
N GLY A 11 14.29 -56.54 -13.91
CA GLY A 11 14.71 -57.30 -12.74
C GLY A 11 16.20 -57.61 -12.67
N VAL A 12 16.81 -57.19 -11.56
CA VAL A 12 18.10 -57.64 -10.99
C VAL A 12 19.34 -56.87 -11.42
N PHE A 13 19.65 -55.78 -10.71
CA PHE A 13 21.01 -55.47 -10.23
C PHE A 13 20.91 -54.51 -9.03
N LEU A 14 20.80 -55.08 -7.83
CA LEU A 14 21.05 -54.43 -6.55
C LEU A 14 21.87 -55.40 -5.70
N VAL A 15 22.75 -54.84 -4.86
CA VAL A 15 23.61 -55.48 -3.85
C VAL A 15 25.00 -55.89 -4.38
N VAL A 16 25.99 -55.00 -4.29
CA VAL A 16 27.06 -54.94 -3.27
C VAL A 16 27.97 -53.76 -3.63
N TYR A 17 27.71 -52.58 -3.05
CA TYR A 17 28.78 -51.64 -2.71
C TYR A 17 28.64 -51.39 -1.22
N GLY A 18 29.45 -52.09 -0.43
CA GLY A 18 29.64 -51.76 0.97
C GLY A 18 30.27 -50.38 1.03
N VAL A 19 29.60 -49.46 1.74
CA VAL A 19 30.17 -48.19 2.15
C VAL A 19 31.37 -48.52 3.04
N GLN A 20 32.59 -48.35 2.52
CA GLN A 20 33.77 -48.35 3.37
C GLN A 20 33.72 -47.10 4.24
N LYS A 21 33.63 -47.31 5.55
CA LYS A 21 33.85 -46.28 6.56
C LYS A 21 35.31 -45.84 6.41
N ALA A 22 35.54 -44.59 6.00
CA ALA A 22 36.89 -44.05 5.87
C ALA A 22 37.60 -44.13 7.23
N ASP A 23 38.80 -44.71 7.24
CA ASP A 23 39.70 -44.66 8.38
C ASP A 23 40.00 -43.20 8.71
N ALA A 24 39.85 -42.81 9.98
CA ALA A 24 40.14 -41.46 10.46
C ALA A 24 41.59 -41.10 10.10
N GLN A 25 41.78 -40.12 9.22
CA GLN A 25 43.11 -39.69 8.81
C GLN A 25 43.81 -39.03 10.01
N SER A 26 44.86 -39.66 10.52
CA SER A 26 45.58 -39.21 11.71
C SER A 26 46.21 -37.84 11.47
N GLY A 27 45.78 -36.83 12.23
CA GLY A 27 46.31 -35.47 12.18
C GLY A 27 45.36 -34.41 11.63
N LEU A 28 44.21 -34.81 11.08
CA LEU A 28 43.17 -33.86 10.65
C LEU A 28 42.17 -33.56 11.78
N PRO A 29 41.64 -32.32 11.87
CA PRO A 29 40.53 -32.00 12.76
C PRO A 29 39.36 -32.95 12.54
N CYS A 30 38.95 -33.64 13.62
CA CYS A 30 37.89 -34.67 13.56
C CYS A 30 38.12 -35.81 12.55
N GLY A 31 39.36 -35.99 12.05
CA GLY A 31 39.71 -37.03 11.08
C GLY A 31 39.24 -36.77 9.64
N ILE A 32 38.82 -35.54 9.31
CA ILE A 32 38.19 -35.14 8.04
C ILE A 32 38.86 -33.90 7.45
N ALA A 33 38.78 -33.72 6.13
CA ALA A 33 39.46 -32.64 5.42
C ALA A 33 38.56 -31.40 5.24
N SER A 34 37.26 -31.61 5.00
CA SER A 34 36.26 -30.57 4.76
C SER A 34 35.12 -30.67 5.78
N PRO A 35 35.25 -30.08 6.99
CA PRO A 35 34.25 -30.22 8.04
C PRO A 35 32.81 -29.88 7.66
N LEU A 36 32.59 -28.82 6.85
CA LEU A 36 31.24 -28.44 6.41
C LEU A 36 30.60 -29.45 5.45
N GLU A 37 31.38 -30.10 4.61
CA GLU A 37 30.89 -31.06 3.61
C GLU A 37 30.74 -32.46 4.20
N GLU A 38 31.58 -32.80 5.18
CA GLU A 38 31.69 -34.15 5.72
C GLU A 38 30.97 -34.34 7.07
N LEU A 39 30.58 -33.26 7.76
CA LEU A 39 29.79 -33.32 9.01
C LEU A 39 28.39 -32.71 8.83
N PRO A 40 27.33 -33.55 8.77
CA PRO A 40 25.96 -33.08 8.53
C PRO A 40 25.43 -32.06 9.55
N PHE A 41 25.89 -32.13 10.81
CA PHE A 41 25.47 -31.17 11.83
C PHE A 41 26.05 -29.77 11.60
N LEU A 42 27.25 -29.67 11.00
CA LEU A 42 27.85 -28.38 10.67
C LEU A 42 27.18 -27.76 9.45
N ASP A 43 26.79 -28.55 8.45
CA ASP A 43 25.98 -28.09 7.32
C ASP A 43 24.60 -27.57 7.80
N SER A 44 23.96 -28.30 8.72
CA SER A 44 22.70 -27.85 9.33
C SER A 44 22.88 -26.55 10.12
N LEU A 45 23.95 -26.44 10.91
CA LEU A 45 24.27 -25.24 11.69
C LEU A 45 24.61 -24.05 10.78
N ALA A 46 25.32 -24.29 9.68
CA ALA A 46 25.64 -23.28 8.68
C ALA A 46 24.40 -22.82 7.92
N THR A 47 23.46 -23.73 7.65
CA THR A 47 22.15 -23.38 7.06
C THR A 47 21.29 -22.57 8.04
N GLN A 48 21.38 -22.86 9.35
CA GLN A 48 20.73 -22.07 10.39
C GLN A 48 21.27 -20.64 10.47
N MET A 49 22.55 -20.40 10.14
CA MET A 49 23.12 -19.04 10.05
C MET A 49 22.43 -18.17 8.99
N CYS A 50 21.78 -18.80 8.00
CA CYS A 50 21.08 -18.10 6.93
C CYS A 50 19.57 -17.93 7.19
N GLN A 51 19.05 -18.41 8.32
CA GLN A 51 17.66 -18.18 8.68
C GLN A 51 17.44 -16.72 9.13
N PRO A 52 16.27 -16.13 8.85
CA PRO A 52 15.89 -14.83 9.40
C PRO A 52 16.05 -14.83 10.93
N PHE A 53 16.68 -13.79 11.48
CA PHE A 53 16.98 -13.66 12.93
C PHE A 53 17.92 -14.71 13.52
N SER A 54 18.73 -15.40 12.70
CA SER A 54 19.78 -16.26 13.23
C SER A 54 20.77 -15.49 14.09
N CYS A 55 20.94 -15.94 15.31
CA CYS A 55 21.91 -15.36 16.23
C CYS A 55 23.31 -15.95 16.05
N ILE A 56 23.53 -16.87 15.11
CA ILE A 56 24.84 -17.48 14.84
C ILE A 56 25.55 -16.68 13.73
N ALA A 57 26.66 -16.02 14.06
CA ALA A 57 27.45 -15.25 13.10
C ALA A 57 28.53 -16.07 12.38
N SER A 58 29.15 -17.01 13.09
CA SER A 58 30.19 -17.86 12.53
C SER A 58 30.27 -19.21 13.24
N ILE A 59 30.82 -20.19 12.53
CA ILE A 59 31.21 -21.50 13.06
C ILE A 59 32.73 -21.57 13.04
N ASN A 60 33.29 -21.84 14.21
CA ASN A 60 34.73 -21.92 14.43
C ASN A 60 35.12 -23.33 14.86
N GLN A 61 36.34 -23.72 14.55
CA GLN A 61 36.97 -24.94 15.00
C GLN A 61 38.10 -24.60 15.95
N ALA A 62 38.24 -25.34 17.05
CA ALA A 62 39.38 -25.22 17.96
C ALA A 62 39.74 -26.55 18.61
N GLN A 63 40.89 -26.60 19.31
CA GLN A 63 41.21 -27.68 20.23
C GLN A 63 40.87 -27.28 21.67
N TYR A 64 40.08 -28.11 22.35
CA TYR A 64 39.72 -27.98 23.76
C TYR A 64 40.03 -29.30 24.49
N ASN A 65 40.82 -29.24 25.57
CA ASN A 65 41.29 -30.42 26.32
C ASN A 65 41.93 -31.53 25.45
N GLY A 66 42.65 -31.14 24.40
CA GLY A 66 43.32 -32.08 23.49
C GLY A 66 42.40 -32.76 22.45
N GLN A 67 41.13 -32.36 22.36
CA GLN A 67 40.19 -32.81 21.33
C GLN A 67 39.74 -31.66 20.44
N TYR A 68 39.43 -31.97 19.18
CA TYR A 68 38.82 -31.00 18.28
C TYR A 68 37.35 -30.79 18.61
N VAL A 69 36.95 -29.52 18.66
CA VAL A 69 35.58 -29.07 18.92
C VAL A 69 35.20 -27.98 17.92
N PHE A 70 33.91 -27.81 17.70
CA PHE A 70 33.35 -26.68 16.95
C PHE A 70 32.59 -25.78 17.91
N TYR A 71 32.60 -24.47 17.68
CA TYR A 71 31.82 -23.54 18.48
C TYR A 71 31.22 -22.40 17.64
N THR A 72 30.06 -21.93 18.06
CA THR A 72 29.37 -20.80 17.42
C THR A 72 29.79 -19.48 18.04
N THR A 73 29.76 -18.40 17.26
CA THR A 73 29.83 -17.03 17.82
C THR A 73 28.52 -16.30 17.59
N PRO A 74 28.02 -15.55 18.57
CA PRO A 74 26.80 -14.79 18.41
C PRO A 74 26.97 -13.62 17.42
N SER A 75 25.89 -13.24 16.75
CA SER A 75 25.83 -12.01 15.96
C SER A 75 25.72 -10.78 16.86
N THR A 76 26.12 -9.61 16.35
CA THR A 76 26.01 -8.33 17.07
C THR A 76 24.57 -7.93 17.37
N ILE A 77 23.60 -8.53 16.68
CA ILE A 77 22.16 -8.31 16.85
C ILE A 77 21.62 -9.13 18.03
N CYS A 78 22.31 -10.21 18.41
CA CYS A 78 21.96 -11.06 19.55
C CYS A 78 23.12 -11.13 20.55
N ALA A 79 23.46 -10.01 21.18
CA ALA A 79 24.58 -9.94 22.12
C ALA A 79 24.50 -10.97 23.28
N ASP A 80 23.27 -11.41 23.61
CA ASP A 80 22.99 -12.36 24.68
C ASP A 80 22.72 -13.79 24.19
N PHE A 81 23.01 -14.13 22.93
CA PHE A 81 22.87 -15.50 22.44
C PHE A 81 24.03 -16.38 22.94
N PRO A 82 23.75 -17.58 23.48
CA PRO A 82 24.80 -18.42 24.06
C PRO A 82 25.77 -18.93 23.00
N VAL A 83 27.03 -19.04 23.39
CA VAL A 83 28.05 -19.78 22.62
C VAL A 83 27.87 -21.26 22.89
N GLU A 84 27.64 -22.02 21.83
CA GLU A 84 27.47 -23.47 21.90
C GLU A 84 28.73 -24.17 21.40
N VAL A 85 29.18 -25.18 22.13
CA VAL A 85 30.37 -25.97 21.81
C VAL A 85 29.97 -27.40 21.50
N TYR A 86 30.41 -27.91 20.36
CA TYR A 86 30.06 -29.20 19.80
C TYR A 86 31.28 -30.11 19.67
N THR A 87 31.10 -31.40 19.94
CA THR A 87 32.12 -32.42 19.64
C THR A 87 32.15 -32.74 18.15
N CYS A 88 33.19 -33.44 17.68
CA CYS A 88 33.25 -33.98 16.32
C CYS A 88 32.05 -34.87 15.93
N ALA A 89 31.33 -35.42 16.91
CA ALA A 89 30.15 -36.24 16.67
C ALA A 89 28.84 -35.42 16.59
N GLY A 90 28.91 -34.09 16.71
CA GLY A 90 27.76 -33.19 16.68
C GLY A 90 26.96 -33.12 17.98
N SER A 91 27.47 -33.70 19.07
CA SER A 91 26.85 -33.56 20.40
C SER A 91 27.25 -32.24 21.05
N LEU A 92 26.27 -31.53 21.62
CA LEU A 92 26.48 -30.32 22.41
C LEU A 92 27.24 -30.68 23.70
N LEU A 93 28.47 -30.19 23.81
CA LEU A 93 29.34 -30.39 24.96
C LEU A 93 29.01 -29.41 26.09
N CYS A 94 28.79 -28.14 25.72
CA CYS A 94 28.36 -27.10 26.64
C CYS A 94 27.82 -25.88 25.89
N SER A 95 27.07 -25.05 26.61
CA SER A 95 26.55 -23.76 26.18
C SER A 95 26.88 -22.70 27.23
N MET A 96 27.41 -21.56 26.80
CA MET A 96 27.95 -20.51 27.68
C MET A 96 27.33 -19.16 27.34
N GLY A 97 26.78 -18.48 28.35
CA GLY A 97 26.14 -17.17 28.20
C GLY A 97 24.62 -17.23 28.00
N GLY A 98 24.00 -16.05 27.85
CA GLY A 98 22.56 -15.89 27.57
C GLY A 98 21.58 -16.13 28.72
N PHE A 99 20.29 -15.86 28.45
CA PHE A 99 19.18 -15.92 29.43
C PHE A 99 18.74 -17.35 29.80
N GLY A 100 19.08 -18.35 28.98
CA GLY A 100 18.66 -19.75 29.15
C GLY A 100 19.45 -20.56 30.18
N GLY A 101 20.54 -19.99 30.74
CA GLY A 101 21.45 -20.68 31.64
C GLY A 101 22.45 -21.60 30.94
N ASN A 102 23.56 -21.91 31.61
CA ASN A 102 24.63 -22.74 31.06
C ASN A 102 24.22 -24.22 31.01
N ILE A 103 24.27 -24.84 29.83
CA ILE A 103 24.14 -26.29 29.66
C ILE A 103 25.54 -26.91 29.63
N GLY A 104 25.78 -27.99 30.37
CA GLY A 104 27.11 -28.60 30.48
C GLY A 104 28.11 -27.74 31.28
N ASN A 105 29.39 -28.09 31.23
CA ASN A 105 30.44 -27.34 31.93
C ASN A 105 31.75 -27.35 31.11
N CYS A 106 32.05 -26.23 30.47
CA CYS A 106 33.36 -25.97 29.83
C CYS A 106 34.08 -24.85 30.59
N PRO A 107 34.80 -25.18 31.68
CA PRO A 107 35.49 -24.17 32.46
C PRO A 107 36.57 -23.49 31.62
N ASN A 108 36.59 -22.16 31.67
CA ASN A 108 37.58 -21.30 31.03
C ASN A 108 37.79 -21.62 29.53
N PHE A 109 36.72 -21.95 28.80
CA PHE A 109 36.80 -22.39 27.40
C PHE A 109 37.64 -21.44 26.54
N PHE A 110 37.29 -20.16 26.50
CA PHE A 110 38.01 -19.16 25.69
C PHE A 110 39.46 -18.92 26.13
N GLU A 111 39.82 -19.23 27.37
CA GLU A 111 41.19 -19.09 27.87
C GLU A 111 42.06 -20.33 27.59
N THR A 112 41.43 -21.47 27.27
CA THR A 112 42.10 -22.78 27.15
C THR A 112 42.07 -23.36 25.74
N ILE A 113 41.22 -22.85 24.85
CA ILE A 113 41.22 -23.27 23.45
C ILE A 113 42.53 -22.88 22.75
N THR A 114 42.99 -23.74 21.85
CA THR A 114 44.14 -23.47 20.97
C THR A 114 43.80 -23.75 19.51
N GLY A 115 44.48 -23.06 18.59
CA GLY A 115 44.29 -23.26 17.16
C GLY A 115 42.89 -22.94 16.64
N SER A 116 42.27 -21.87 17.17
CA SER A 116 40.96 -21.42 16.71
C SER A 116 41.02 -20.94 15.25
N LEU A 117 40.11 -21.45 14.42
CA LEU A 117 39.97 -21.15 13.00
C LEU A 117 38.49 -20.97 12.67
N GLU A 118 38.14 -19.84 12.07
CA GLU A 118 36.81 -19.65 11.48
C GLU A 118 36.67 -20.55 10.25
N ILE A 119 35.68 -21.46 10.29
CA ILE A 119 35.40 -22.39 9.20
C ILE A 119 34.43 -21.76 8.21
N VAL A 120 33.47 -20.98 8.72
CA VAL A 120 32.50 -20.24 7.91
C VAL A 120 31.86 -19.11 8.71
N ASN A 121 31.54 -18.01 8.02
CA ASN A 121 30.71 -16.93 8.55
C ASN A 121 29.46 -16.73 7.68
N ALA A 122 28.43 -16.12 8.27
CA ALA A 122 27.13 -15.93 7.64
C ALA A 122 27.24 -15.08 6.36
N ASN A 123 28.10 -14.06 6.38
CA ASN A 123 28.33 -13.17 5.23
C ASN A 123 28.88 -13.91 4.02
N LEU A 124 29.72 -14.93 4.21
CA LEU A 124 30.27 -15.71 3.11
C LEU A 124 29.31 -16.82 2.71
N TYR A 125 28.78 -17.59 3.66
CA TYR A 125 27.97 -18.79 3.39
C TYR A 125 26.64 -18.49 2.70
N CYS A 126 25.90 -17.52 3.21
CA CYS A 126 24.55 -17.20 2.74
C CYS A 126 24.54 -16.49 1.38
N ASN A 127 25.68 -15.89 1.02
CA ASN A 127 25.88 -15.23 -0.27
C ASN A 127 26.16 -16.22 -1.43
N VAL A 128 26.65 -17.44 -1.17
CA VAL A 128 26.98 -18.42 -2.24
C VAL A 128 25.89 -19.48 -2.45
N SER A 129 25.08 -19.80 -1.44
CA SER A 129 24.16 -20.95 -1.46
C SER A 129 22.72 -20.64 -1.93
N SER A 130 22.33 -19.37 -2.02
CA SER A 130 20.92 -18.96 -2.16
C SER A 130 20.44 -18.67 -3.58
N GLY A 131 21.32 -18.64 -4.60
CA GLY A 131 20.92 -18.16 -5.94
C GLY A 131 20.41 -16.71 -5.94
N CYS A 132 20.79 -15.94 -4.90
CA CYS A 132 20.30 -14.59 -4.69
C CYS A 132 20.88 -13.58 -5.70
N ILE A 133 22.04 -13.86 -6.29
CA ILE A 133 22.66 -13.01 -7.30
C ILE A 133 22.66 -13.75 -8.64
N ASP A 134 21.95 -13.20 -9.61
CA ASP A 134 21.97 -13.61 -11.01
C ASP A 134 22.58 -12.50 -11.87
N THR A 135 23.81 -12.73 -12.33
CA THR A 135 24.56 -11.78 -13.17
C THR A 135 23.94 -11.55 -14.55
N THR A 136 22.98 -12.37 -14.99
CA THR A 136 22.25 -12.16 -16.24
C THR A 136 21.20 -11.05 -16.13
N LEU A 137 20.80 -10.69 -14.91
CA LEU A 137 19.92 -9.54 -14.63
C LEU A 137 20.65 -8.20 -14.72
N LEU A 138 21.99 -8.21 -14.78
CA LEU A 138 22.81 -7.02 -14.93
C LEU A 138 22.68 -6.49 -16.37
N ASN A 139 21.77 -5.55 -16.55
CA ASN A 139 21.66 -4.80 -17.79
C ASN A 139 22.05 -3.35 -17.48
N GLY A 140 23.27 -2.96 -17.86
CA GLY A 140 23.87 -1.64 -17.58
C GLY A 140 23.17 -0.43 -18.23
N ILE A 141 21.91 -0.58 -18.61
CA ILE A 141 20.98 0.43 -19.13
C ILE A 141 19.70 0.25 -18.31
N GLY A 142 19.54 0.89 -17.14
CA GLY A 142 18.40 0.52 -16.31
C GLY A 142 17.94 1.40 -15.16
N CYS A 143 18.75 2.28 -14.57
CA CYS A 143 18.24 3.20 -13.54
C CYS A 143 18.81 4.60 -13.82
N ASN A 144 18.05 5.45 -14.53
CA ASN A 144 18.42 6.85 -14.72
C ASN A 144 17.84 7.66 -13.55
N ASP A 145 18.73 8.11 -12.67
CA ASP A 145 18.48 8.40 -11.27
C ASP A 145 17.94 9.82 -11.03
N THR A 146 16.81 10.17 -11.65
CA THR A 146 16.20 11.50 -11.45
C THR A 146 14.69 11.52 -11.19
N LEU A 147 13.99 10.38 -11.15
CA LEU A 147 12.52 10.39 -11.13
C LEU A 147 11.80 9.32 -10.27
N PHE A 148 12.46 8.62 -9.35
CA PHE A 148 11.77 7.67 -8.45
C PHE A 148 12.01 7.97 -6.98
N ALA A 149 10.92 7.91 -6.21
CA ALA A 149 10.89 8.05 -4.77
C ALA A 149 11.83 7.03 -4.10
N TYR A 150 12.46 7.44 -3.01
CA TYR A 150 13.19 6.54 -2.13
C TYR A 150 12.21 5.50 -1.57
N GLU A 151 12.22 4.30 -2.16
CA GLU A 151 11.36 3.17 -1.78
C GLU A 151 12.27 1.97 -1.50
N PRO A 152 12.86 1.91 -0.29
CA PRO A 152 13.92 0.97 -0.01
C PRO A 152 13.41 -0.46 -0.07
N VAL A 153 14.26 -1.37 -0.55
CA VAL A 153 13.99 -2.80 -0.51
C VAL A 153 15.15 -3.55 0.14
N CYS A 154 14.82 -4.63 0.84
CA CYS A 154 15.79 -5.54 1.41
C CYS A 154 15.98 -6.69 0.44
N GLY A 155 17.15 -6.77 -0.18
CA GLY A 155 17.51 -7.85 -1.09
C GLY A 155 17.65 -9.18 -0.36
N CYS A 156 17.48 -10.29 -1.08
CA CYS A 156 17.72 -11.64 -0.55
C CYS A 156 19.15 -11.87 0.00
N ASN A 157 20.06 -10.93 -0.26
CA ASN A 157 21.44 -10.91 0.25
C ASN A 157 21.55 -10.14 1.57
N GLY A 158 20.44 -9.68 2.14
CA GLY A 158 20.43 -8.90 3.38
C GLY A 158 20.98 -7.49 3.23
N VAL A 159 21.11 -6.97 1.99
CA VAL A 159 21.55 -5.60 1.71
C VAL A 159 20.36 -4.72 1.33
N SER A 160 20.32 -3.52 1.89
CA SER A 160 19.29 -2.52 1.58
C SER A 160 19.64 -1.78 0.30
N TYR A 161 18.68 -1.68 -0.59
CA TYR A 161 18.77 -0.97 -1.86
C TYR A 161 17.81 0.21 -1.84
N ALA A 162 18.23 1.34 -2.42
CA ALA A 162 17.41 2.56 -2.45
C ALA A 162 16.08 2.35 -3.19
N THR A 163 16.08 1.43 -4.16
CA THR A 163 14.91 1.01 -4.93
C THR A 163 15.05 -0.44 -5.39
N PHE A 164 13.93 -1.08 -5.75
CA PHE A 164 13.93 -2.37 -6.44
C PHE A 164 14.82 -2.37 -7.70
N CYS A 165 14.85 -1.27 -8.47
CA CYS A 165 15.68 -1.14 -9.68
C CYS A 165 17.16 -1.36 -9.38
N SER A 166 17.66 -0.71 -8.32
CA SER A 166 19.07 -0.83 -7.89
C SER A 166 19.41 -2.23 -7.34
N ALA A 167 18.44 -2.92 -6.74
CA ALA A 167 18.59 -4.32 -6.32
C ALA A 167 18.71 -5.25 -7.55
N ALA A 168 17.71 -5.24 -8.43
CA ALA A 168 17.61 -6.20 -9.54
C ALA A 168 18.64 -5.93 -10.66
N PHE A 169 18.68 -4.71 -11.20
CA PHE A 169 19.37 -4.43 -12.48
C PHE A 169 20.80 -3.90 -12.32
N SER A 170 21.14 -3.32 -11.17
CA SER A 170 22.50 -2.85 -10.87
C SER A 170 23.31 -3.87 -10.06
N SER A 171 22.64 -4.73 -9.27
CA SER A 171 23.29 -5.64 -8.33
C SER A 171 22.92 -7.12 -8.54
N GLY A 172 22.05 -7.43 -9.52
CA GLY A 172 21.70 -8.79 -9.89
C GLY A 172 20.84 -9.53 -8.85
N ILE A 173 20.17 -8.82 -7.95
CA ILE A 173 19.39 -9.43 -6.87
C ILE A 173 18.11 -10.07 -7.42
N THR A 174 17.93 -11.36 -7.16
CA THR A 174 16.83 -12.16 -7.72
C THR A 174 15.50 -12.02 -6.98
N SER A 175 15.53 -11.56 -5.72
CA SER A 175 14.32 -11.28 -4.93
C SER A 175 14.58 -10.26 -3.82
N SER A 176 13.56 -9.47 -3.46
CA SER A 176 13.64 -8.46 -2.40
C SER A 176 12.27 -8.21 -1.76
N VAL A 177 12.24 -7.81 -0.49
CA VAL A 177 11.03 -7.36 0.21
C VAL A 177 11.05 -5.85 0.43
N PRO A 178 9.91 -5.16 0.51
CA PRO A 178 9.87 -3.73 0.85
C PRO A 178 10.49 -3.45 2.23
N GLY A 179 11.23 -2.35 2.35
CA GLY A 179 11.88 -1.90 3.58
C GLY A 179 13.41 -2.01 3.56
N ILE A 180 14.08 -1.40 4.54
CA ILE A 180 15.54 -1.51 4.74
C ILE A 180 15.82 -2.81 5.48
N CYS A 181 16.83 -3.58 5.04
CA CYS A 181 17.26 -4.77 5.77
C CYS A 181 17.62 -4.43 7.22
N GLY A 182 17.09 -5.23 8.15
CA GLY A 182 17.28 -5.03 9.58
C GLY A 182 16.34 -4.00 10.22
N MET A 183 15.44 -3.36 9.47
CA MET A 183 14.29 -2.63 10.04
C MET A 183 13.01 -3.41 9.77
N VAL A 184 12.50 -4.11 10.79
CA VAL A 184 11.08 -4.45 10.88
C VAL A 184 10.40 -3.26 11.54
N PRO A 185 9.21 -2.80 11.12
CA PRO A 185 8.43 -1.85 11.88
C PRO A 185 8.29 -2.38 13.31
N ASP A 186 8.65 -1.58 14.31
CA ASP A 186 8.82 -1.96 15.72
C ASP A 186 7.81 -3.03 16.18
N CYS A 187 8.25 -4.28 16.31
CA CYS A 187 7.38 -5.39 16.73
C CYS A 187 6.90 -5.22 18.18
N ILE A 188 7.72 -4.58 19.02
CA ILE A 188 7.36 -4.22 20.39
C ILE A 188 7.34 -2.71 20.48
N ASN A 189 6.19 -2.15 20.86
CA ASN A 189 6.03 -0.74 21.21
C ASN A 189 6.11 -0.60 22.75
N PRO A 190 7.22 -0.07 23.29
CA PRO A 190 7.39 0.08 24.74
C PRO A 190 6.33 0.98 25.40
N ALA A 191 5.71 1.89 24.64
CA ALA A 191 4.66 2.77 25.14
C ALA A 191 3.32 2.05 25.36
N GLN A 192 3.12 0.87 24.76
CA GLN A 192 1.89 0.07 24.87
C GLN A 192 1.96 -1.03 25.94
N ILE A 193 3.12 -1.22 26.58
CA ILE A 193 3.30 -2.22 27.65
C ILE A 193 2.48 -1.80 28.88
N ASN A 194 1.47 -2.60 29.22
CA ASN A 194 0.60 -2.36 30.36
C ASN A 194 0.31 -3.68 31.12
N PRO A 195 1.21 -4.12 32.00
CA PRO A 195 1.10 -5.40 32.70
C PRO A 195 -0.01 -5.44 33.77
N VAL A 196 -0.66 -4.30 34.04
CA VAL A 196 -1.77 -4.20 35.01
C VAL A 196 -3.14 -4.04 34.34
N ALA A 197 -3.19 -3.94 33.00
CA ALA A 197 -4.45 -3.85 32.28
C ALA A 197 -5.21 -5.19 32.38
N PRO A 198 -6.51 -5.16 32.72
CA PRO A 198 -7.31 -6.37 32.83
C PRO A 198 -7.54 -6.99 31.44
N CYS A 199 -7.25 -8.29 31.31
CA CYS A 199 -7.62 -9.08 30.14
C CYS A 199 -8.64 -10.16 30.50
N PRO A 200 -9.57 -10.51 29.58
CA PRO A 200 -10.43 -11.67 29.76
C PRO A 200 -9.61 -12.95 29.96
N ALA A 201 -10.04 -13.81 30.87
CA ALA A 201 -9.44 -15.14 31.10
C ALA A 201 -9.92 -16.15 30.04
N ILE A 202 -9.87 -15.76 28.77
CA ILE A 202 -10.26 -16.57 27.61
C ILE A 202 -8.98 -17.10 26.98
N TYR A 203 -8.93 -18.39 26.70
CA TYR A 203 -7.82 -19.02 25.99
C TYR A 203 -8.10 -19.05 24.48
N ALA A 204 -7.51 -18.11 23.76
CA ALA A 204 -7.64 -17.91 22.32
C ALA A 204 -6.27 -17.47 21.76
N PRO A 205 -5.31 -18.41 21.65
CA PRO A 205 -3.90 -18.06 21.55
C PRO A 205 -3.57 -17.28 20.28
N VAL A 206 -2.60 -16.37 20.37
CA VAL A 206 -2.03 -15.63 19.23
C VAL A 206 -0.50 -15.73 19.24
N CYS A 207 0.11 -15.73 18.07
CA CYS A 207 1.55 -15.72 17.87
C CYS A 207 1.98 -14.30 17.47
N GLY A 208 2.73 -13.64 18.34
CA GLY A 208 3.24 -12.29 18.10
C GLY A 208 4.31 -12.23 17.01
N CYS A 209 4.51 -11.04 16.44
CA CYS A 209 5.64 -10.76 15.55
C CYS A 209 7.01 -10.99 16.23
N ASP A 210 7.01 -11.11 17.56
CA ASP A 210 8.15 -11.43 18.42
C ASP A 210 8.37 -12.96 18.55
N GLY A 211 7.52 -13.76 17.90
CA GLY A 211 7.57 -15.21 17.95
C GLY A 211 7.10 -15.79 19.30
N VAL A 212 6.47 -14.99 20.16
CA VAL A 212 5.93 -15.42 21.45
C VAL A 212 4.45 -15.74 21.33
N THR A 213 4.04 -16.85 21.96
CA THR A 213 2.62 -17.20 22.07
C THR A 213 2.01 -16.49 23.26
N TYR A 214 0.90 -15.80 23.03
CA TYR A 214 0.10 -15.14 24.05
C TYR A 214 -1.24 -15.86 24.20
N ASP A 215 -1.74 -15.99 25.43
CA ASP A 215 -2.99 -16.70 25.73
C ASP A 215 -4.20 -16.11 24.99
N ASN A 216 -4.16 -14.80 24.70
CA ASN A 216 -5.09 -14.10 23.82
C ASN A 216 -4.48 -12.78 23.29
N ASP A 217 -5.19 -12.15 22.35
CA ASP A 217 -4.83 -10.89 21.70
C ASP A 217 -4.69 -9.73 22.69
N CYS A 218 -5.53 -9.67 23.73
CA CYS A 218 -5.43 -8.67 24.79
C CYS A 218 -4.09 -8.75 25.52
N ILE A 219 -3.65 -9.96 25.87
CA ILE A 219 -2.37 -10.18 26.57
C ILE A 219 -1.18 -9.85 25.64
N ALA A 220 -1.30 -10.14 24.33
CA ALA A 220 -0.29 -9.75 23.34
C ALA A 220 -0.13 -8.22 23.25
N ARG A 221 -1.24 -7.47 23.09
CA ARG A 221 -1.21 -6.00 23.02
C ARG A 221 -0.68 -5.36 24.30
N ASN A 222 -1.12 -5.85 25.47
CA ASN A 222 -0.63 -5.36 26.76
C ASN A 222 0.84 -5.70 27.03
N SER A 223 1.41 -6.65 26.27
CA SER A 223 2.85 -6.94 26.26
C SER A 223 3.62 -6.08 25.25
N GLY A 224 2.95 -5.12 24.60
CA GLY A 224 3.53 -4.19 23.64
C GLY A 224 3.65 -4.73 22.22
N VAL A 225 3.09 -5.90 21.92
CA VAL A 225 3.19 -6.53 20.59
C VAL A 225 2.33 -5.77 19.57
N THR A 226 2.96 -5.29 18.50
CA THR A 226 2.31 -4.44 17.48
C THR A 226 1.60 -5.23 16.38
N SER A 227 1.92 -6.51 16.19
CA SER A 227 1.19 -7.41 15.30
C SER A 227 1.28 -8.88 15.74
N PHE A 228 0.23 -9.65 15.50
CA PHE A 228 0.15 -11.07 15.85
C PHE A 228 -0.83 -11.81 14.93
N VAL A 229 -0.65 -13.13 14.81
CA VAL A 229 -1.54 -14.02 14.05
C VAL A 229 -2.25 -15.00 14.99
N PRO A 230 -3.49 -15.44 14.69
CA PRO A 230 -4.16 -16.46 15.52
C PRO A 230 -3.41 -17.80 15.55
N GLY A 231 -3.31 -18.39 16.74
CA GLY A 231 -2.65 -19.67 17.00
C GLY A 231 -1.41 -19.56 17.89
N VAL A 232 -0.86 -20.70 18.29
CA VAL A 232 0.42 -20.76 19.02
C VAL A 232 1.59 -20.71 18.03
N CYS A 233 2.69 -20.10 18.42
CA CYS A 233 3.90 -20.07 17.60
C CYS A 233 4.50 -21.46 17.42
N GLY A 234 4.98 -21.77 16.22
CA GLY A 234 5.75 -23.00 15.95
C GLY A 234 4.93 -24.28 15.80
N GLU A 235 3.63 -24.29 16.10
CA GLU A 235 2.75 -25.37 15.68
C GLU A 235 2.36 -25.20 14.20
N PRO A 236 2.22 -26.28 13.42
CA PRO A 236 1.59 -26.20 12.10
C PRO A 236 0.17 -25.67 12.32
N SER A 237 0.01 -24.40 12.02
CA SER A 237 -1.18 -23.61 12.25
C SER A 237 -2.43 -24.37 11.79
N VAL A 238 -3.44 -24.49 12.65
CA VAL A 238 -4.82 -24.76 12.21
C VAL A 238 -5.32 -23.65 11.27
N PHE A 239 -4.61 -22.52 11.25
CA PHE A 239 -4.75 -21.38 10.36
C PHE A 239 -3.56 -21.28 9.40
N ALA A 240 -3.53 -22.14 8.37
CA ALA A 240 -2.55 -21.97 7.30
C ALA A 240 -2.59 -20.50 6.81
N PRO A 241 -1.44 -19.83 6.62
CA PRO A 241 -1.41 -18.47 6.12
C PRO A 241 -2.21 -18.42 4.83
N CYS A 242 -3.15 -17.49 4.72
CA CYS A 242 -4.11 -17.53 3.62
C CYS A 242 -3.41 -17.57 2.25
N THR A 243 -2.26 -16.91 2.16
CA THR A 243 -1.37 -17.03 1.01
C THR A 243 -0.08 -17.72 1.42
N ASN A 244 0.40 -18.62 0.56
CA ASN A 244 1.73 -19.20 0.62
C ASN A 244 2.47 -18.79 -0.65
N PRO A 245 3.48 -17.91 -0.55
CA PRO A 245 4.31 -17.51 -1.69
C PRO A 245 4.98 -18.69 -2.39
N ASN A 246 5.19 -19.81 -1.70
CA ASN A 246 5.79 -21.03 -2.24
C ASN A 246 4.76 -21.99 -2.87
N ALA A 247 3.45 -21.70 -2.76
CA ALA A 247 2.37 -22.47 -3.40
C ALA A 247 1.90 -21.87 -4.72
N VAL A 248 2.56 -20.80 -5.20
CA VAL A 248 2.31 -20.16 -6.48
C VAL A 248 2.53 -21.18 -7.61
N ASN A 249 1.44 -21.60 -8.24
CA ASN A 249 1.50 -22.49 -9.40
C ASN A 249 1.68 -21.69 -10.70
N THR A 250 2.75 -21.93 -11.45
CA THR A 250 3.02 -21.31 -12.76
C THR A 250 2.31 -21.98 -13.94
N ASP A 251 1.52 -23.03 -13.70
CA ASP A 251 0.80 -23.74 -14.75
C ASP A 251 -0.20 -22.83 -15.47
N PRO A 252 -0.44 -23.06 -16.79
CA PRO A 252 -1.45 -22.34 -17.53
C PRO A 252 -2.84 -22.56 -16.93
N CYS A 253 -3.51 -21.49 -16.50
CA CYS A 253 -4.88 -21.56 -16.02
C CYS A 253 -5.89 -21.42 -17.18
N PRO A 254 -6.94 -22.27 -17.22
CA PRO A 254 -8.04 -22.11 -18.15
C PRO A 254 -8.82 -20.81 -17.86
N VAL A 255 -9.38 -20.17 -18.89
CA VAL A 255 -10.07 -18.86 -18.81
C VAL A 255 -11.58 -18.99 -18.55
N ASP A 256 -12.01 -20.16 -18.09
CA ASP A 256 -13.38 -20.42 -17.67
C ASP A 256 -13.74 -19.59 -16.43
N TYR A 257 -14.97 -19.10 -16.43
CA TYR A 257 -15.50 -18.25 -15.37
C TYR A 257 -16.26 -19.11 -14.35
N GLU A 258 -15.56 -19.53 -13.30
CA GLU A 258 -16.09 -20.28 -12.16
C GLU A 258 -15.56 -19.64 -10.85
N PRO A 259 -16.08 -18.46 -10.47
CA PRO A 259 -15.40 -17.59 -9.53
C PRO A 259 -15.25 -18.22 -8.14
N VAL A 260 -14.15 -17.90 -7.47
CA VAL A 260 -13.90 -18.30 -6.09
C VAL A 260 -13.46 -17.10 -5.25
N CYS A 261 -13.82 -17.09 -3.97
CA CYS A 261 -13.39 -16.12 -3.00
C CYS A 261 -12.23 -16.70 -2.21
N GLY A 262 -11.03 -16.15 -2.39
CA GLY A 262 -9.88 -16.53 -1.57
C GLY A 262 -10.08 -16.14 -0.12
N CYS A 263 -9.45 -16.88 0.80
CA CYS A 263 -9.38 -16.51 2.22
C CYS A 263 -8.73 -15.12 2.48
N ASN A 264 -8.21 -14.48 1.43
CA ASN A 264 -7.58 -13.16 1.43
C ASN A 264 -8.57 -12.08 1.01
N GLY A 265 -9.85 -12.42 0.86
CA GLY A 265 -10.91 -11.50 0.44
C GLY A 265 -10.83 -11.11 -1.04
N VAL A 266 -9.98 -11.76 -1.84
CA VAL A 266 -9.84 -11.50 -3.28
C VAL A 266 -10.67 -12.50 -4.08
N SER A 267 -11.47 -11.97 -5.02
CA SER A 267 -12.22 -12.80 -5.98
C SER A 267 -11.31 -13.20 -7.13
N TYR A 268 -11.26 -14.49 -7.43
CA TYR A 268 -10.55 -15.04 -8.58
C TYR A 268 -11.53 -15.56 -9.61
N ILE A 269 -11.19 -15.41 -10.90
CA ILE A 269 -12.01 -15.88 -12.02
C ILE A 269 -12.30 -17.39 -11.92
N ASN A 270 -11.36 -18.16 -11.37
CA ASN A 270 -11.55 -19.53 -10.94
C ASN A 270 -10.48 -19.95 -9.92
N SER A 271 -10.65 -21.16 -9.39
CA SER A 271 -9.75 -21.80 -8.40
C SER A 271 -8.28 -21.90 -8.85
N CYS A 272 -8.02 -22.05 -10.15
CA CYS A 272 -6.66 -22.07 -10.67
C CYS A 272 -5.97 -20.71 -10.46
N TYR A 273 -6.67 -19.60 -10.72
CA TYR A 273 -6.13 -18.27 -10.51
C TYR A 273 -5.92 -17.95 -9.03
N ALA A 274 -6.76 -18.48 -8.13
CA ALA A 274 -6.55 -18.36 -6.68
C ALA A 274 -5.28 -19.10 -6.26
N THR A 275 -5.12 -20.35 -6.70
CA THR A 275 -3.94 -21.18 -6.41
C THR A 275 -2.66 -20.57 -7.00
N ARG A 276 -2.73 -20.01 -8.21
CA ARG A 276 -1.63 -19.27 -8.84
C ARG A 276 -1.22 -18.02 -8.06
N ALA A 277 -2.16 -17.38 -7.36
CA ALA A 277 -1.85 -16.28 -6.45
C ALA A 277 -1.35 -16.75 -5.07
N GLY A 278 -1.07 -18.06 -4.92
CA GLY A 278 -0.62 -18.65 -3.67
C GLY A 278 -1.71 -18.81 -2.62
N VAL A 279 -2.99 -18.62 -2.97
CA VAL A 279 -4.11 -18.70 -2.02
C VAL A 279 -4.37 -20.16 -1.64
N LEU A 280 -4.28 -20.46 -0.34
CA LEU A 280 -4.35 -21.82 0.20
C LEU A 280 -5.77 -22.34 0.41
N SER A 281 -6.77 -21.46 0.51
CA SER A 281 -8.17 -21.85 0.62
C SER A 281 -9.10 -20.82 0.00
N TYR A 282 -10.21 -21.29 -0.57
CA TYR A 282 -11.20 -20.45 -1.22
C TYR A 282 -12.59 -21.10 -1.19
N THR A 283 -13.63 -20.27 -1.20
CA THR A 283 -15.04 -20.70 -1.29
C THR A 283 -15.59 -20.46 -2.70
N PRO A 284 -16.55 -21.27 -3.19
CA PRO A 284 -17.22 -20.99 -4.47
C PRO A 284 -17.99 -19.66 -4.45
N GLY A 285 -17.91 -18.88 -5.52
CA GLY A 285 -18.52 -17.57 -5.64
C GLY A 285 -17.50 -16.42 -5.55
N GLN A 286 -17.90 -15.21 -5.94
CA GLN A 286 -17.09 -14.02 -5.68
C GLN A 286 -17.15 -13.66 -4.18
N CYS A 287 -16.13 -12.99 -3.67
CA CYS A 287 -16.15 -12.48 -2.30
C CYS A 287 -17.31 -11.50 -2.11
N GLU A 288 -18.10 -11.73 -1.07
CA GLU A 288 -19.07 -10.74 -0.58
C GLU A 288 -18.28 -9.65 0.16
N ILE A 289 -17.85 -8.65 -0.59
CA ILE A 289 -17.18 -7.48 -0.02
C ILE A 289 -18.26 -6.49 0.40
N THR A 290 -18.36 -6.26 1.71
CA THR A 290 -19.19 -5.20 2.24
C THR A 290 -18.30 -4.00 2.56
N THR A 291 -18.54 -2.89 1.86
CA THR A 291 -17.84 -1.62 2.06
C THR A 291 -18.73 -0.67 2.83
N TYR A 292 -18.12 0.07 3.74
CA TYR A 292 -18.77 1.09 4.55
C TYR A 292 -17.96 2.37 4.51
N ASP A 293 -18.63 3.50 4.29
CA ASP A 293 -18.07 4.83 4.45
C ASP A 293 -18.48 5.38 5.81
N VAL A 294 -17.50 5.80 6.61
CA VAL A 294 -17.74 6.38 7.93
C VAL A 294 -17.01 7.72 8.05
N CYS A 295 -17.71 8.69 8.62
CA CYS A 295 -17.13 9.99 8.88
C CYS A 295 -16.12 9.90 10.02
N HIS A 296 -15.04 10.67 9.95
CA HIS A 296 -14.18 10.90 11.10
C HIS A 296 -15.02 11.32 12.32
N ASP A 297 -14.67 10.80 13.51
CA ASP A 297 -15.44 10.92 14.76
C ASP A 297 -16.85 10.27 14.76
N SER A 298 -17.21 9.49 13.74
CA SER A 298 -18.44 8.69 13.68
C SER A 298 -18.13 7.20 13.65
N ALA A 299 -19.14 6.36 13.89
CA ALA A 299 -18.98 4.90 13.87
C ALA A 299 -20.08 4.23 13.04
N VAL A 300 -19.74 3.14 12.36
CA VAL A 300 -20.65 2.36 11.51
C VAL A 300 -20.77 0.93 12.00
N GLU A 301 -21.99 0.38 12.03
CA GLU A 301 -22.20 -1.02 12.43
C GLU A 301 -21.76 -1.96 11.30
N ILE A 302 -20.79 -2.82 11.58
CA ILE A 302 -20.31 -3.87 10.66
C ILE A 302 -20.57 -5.24 11.27
N GLY A 303 -20.66 -6.29 10.45
CA GLY A 303 -20.72 -7.67 10.94
C GLY A 303 -21.85 -8.51 10.36
N VAL A 304 -22.26 -9.53 11.12
CA VAL A 304 -23.21 -10.57 10.70
C VAL A 304 -24.38 -10.72 11.67
N PRO A 305 -25.51 -11.29 11.26
CA PRO A 305 -26.58 -11.66 12.20
C PRO A 305 -26.08 -12.61 13.28
N PHE A 306 -26.55 -12.42 14.52
CA PHE A 306 -26.22 -13.32 15.61
C PHE A 306 -26.64 -14.77 15.32
N THR A 307 -25.68 -15.67 15.43
CA THR A 307 -25.88 -17.12 15.39
C THR A 307 -25.53 -17.73 16.76
N PRO A 308 -26.43 -18.55 17.34
CA PRO A 308 -26.13 -19.28 18.57
C PRO A 308 -25.00 -20.30 18.36
N ASN A 309 -24.24 -20.59 19.43
CA ASN A 309 -23.14 -21.56 19.40
C ASN A 309 -22.01 -21.19 18.43
N THR A 310 -21.78 -19.89 18.24
CA THR A 310 -20.73 -19.36 17.37
C THR A 310 -19.85 -18.40 18.17
N ILE A 311 -18.53 -18.56 18.03
CA ILE A 311 -17.52 -17.63 18.53
C ILE A 311 -17.17 -16.67 17.39
N TYR A 312 -17.11 -15.37 17.67
CA TYR A 312 -16.74 -14.31 16.72
C TYR A 312 -15.35 -13.81 17.07
N ILE A 313 -14.48 -13.64 16.07
CA ILE A 313 -13.12 -13.14 16.25
C ILE A 313 -12.87 -12.09 15.17
N TRP A 314 -12.66 -10.85 15.58
CA TRP A 314 -12.32 -9.74 14.69
C TRP A 314 -10.82 -9.43 14.67
N SER A 315 -10.27 -9.15 13.49
CA SER A 315 -8.90 -8.67 13.30
C SER A 315 -8.81 -7.62 12.19
N PRO A 316 -8.23 -6.43 12.42
CA PRO A 316 -7.81 -5.92 13.72
C PRO A 316 -9.03 -5.66 14.63
N ALA A 317 -8.82 -5.55 15.94
CA ALA A 317 -9.88 -5.13 16.86
C ALA A 317 -9.77 -3.66 17.29
N THR A 318 -8.78 -2.94 16.74
CA THR A 318 -8.66 -1.49 16.91
C THR A 318 -9.88 -0.82 16.30
N ASP A 319 -10.32 0.28 16.92
CA ASP A 319 -11.45 1.10 16.45
C ASP A 319 -12.79 0.35 16.31
N LEU A 320 -12.90 -0.86 16.87
CA LEU A 320 -14.14 -1.61 17.03
C LEU A 320 -14.70 -1.46 18.45
N SER A 321 -16.02 -1.37 18.58
CA SER A 321 -16.67 -1.35 19.90
C SER A 321 -16.55 -2.68 20.66
N CYS A 322 -16.35 -3.79 19.96
CA CYS A 322 -16.13 -5.13 20.54
C CYS A 322 -15.42 -6.05 19.53
N ALA A 323 -14.54 -6.92 20.04
CA ALA A 323 -13.73 -7.85 19.22
C ALA A 323 -14.35 -9.26 19.08
N ASP A 324 -15.35 -9.55 19.92
CA ASP A 324 -15.93 -10.87 20.15
C ASP A 324 -17.46 -10.91 19.93
N CYS A 325 -18.00 -9.86 19.32
CA CYS A 325 -19.42 -9.69 19.04
C CYS A 325 -19.72 -9.88 17.54
N PRO A 326 -20.96 -10.26 17.20
CA PRO A 326 -21.36 -10.44 15.81
C PRO A 326 -21.39 -9.13 15.01
N ASN A 327 -21.67 -7.99 15.66
CA ASN A 327 -21.91 -6.70 15.01
C ASN A 327 -21.30 -5.49 15.77
N PRO A 328 -19.97 -5.30 15.74
CA PRO A 328 -19.35 -4.12 16.34
C PRO A 328 -19.62 -2.82 15.57
N MET A 329 -19.53 -1.69 16.27
CA MET A 329 -19.37 -0.38 15.67
C MET A 329 -17.90 -0.15 15.32
N ALA A 330 -17.60 0.22 14.08
CA ALA A 330 -16.26 0.52 13.59
C ALA A 330 -16.09 2.02 13.32
N SER A 331 -15.00 2.61 13.80
CA SER A 331 -14.67 4.04 13.62
C SER A 331 -13.18 4.28 13.30
N PRO A 332 -12.61 3.65 12.25
CA PRO A 332 -11.22 3.88 11.89
C PRO A 332 -11.00 5.26 11.26
N ASP A 333 -9.82 5.84 11.47
CA ASP A 333 -9.44 7.15 10.90
C ASP A 333 -9.00 7.08 9.43
N GLU A 334 -8.59 5.90 8.97
CA GLU A 334 -8.10 5.61 7.63
C GLU A 334 -8.76 4.32 7.11
N LEU A 335 -8.57 4.00 5.82
CA LEU A 335 -9.06 2.75 5.24
C LEU A 335 -8.58 1.54 6.05
N THR A 336 -9.51 0.87 6.72
CA THR A 336 -9.21 -0.30 7.56
C THR A 336 -9.97 -1.52 7.07
N ALA A 337 -9.24 -2.62 6.87
CA ALA A 337 -9.79 -3.91 6.49
C ALA A 337 -9.96 -4.78 7.74
N TYR A 338 -11.21 -5.06 8.09
CA TYR A 338 -11.58 -5.96 9.18
C TYR A 338 -11.88 -7.35 8.66
N THR A 339 -11.34 -8.37 9.32
CA THR A 339 -11.64 -9.78 9.09
C THR A 339 -12.41 -10.34 10.25
N LEU A 340 -13.61 -10.85 9.98
CA LEU A 340 -14.40 -11.63 10.92
C LEU A 340 -14.15 -13.12 10.67
N THR A 341 -13.70 -13.83 11.69
CA THR A 341 -13.67 -15.29 11.72
C THR A 341 -14.75 -15.81 12.67
N THR A 342 -15.61 -16.70 12.17
CA THR A 342 -16.65 -17.36 12.96
C THR A 342 -16.33 -18.83 13.16
N LEU A 343 -16.43 -19.30 14.41
CA LEU A 343 -16.14 -20.68 14.81
C LEU A 343 -17.37 -21.30 15.48
N SER A 344 -17.86 -22.40 14.90
CA SER A 344 -18.92 -23.20 15.50
C SER A 344 -18.42 -23.95 16.74
N THR A 345 -19.08 -23.80 17.88
CA THR A 345 -18.75 -24.53 19.12
C THR A 345 -19.14 -26.01 19.06
N VAL A 346 -19.91 -26.41 18.04
CA VAL A 346 -20.29 -27.80 17.77
C VAL A 346 -19.40 -28.48 16.72
N GLY A 347 -18.36 -27.78 16.25
CA GLY A 347 -17.41 -28.26 15.25
C GLY A 347 -17.79 -27.87 13.82
N GLY A 348 -16.78 -27.77 12.96
CA GLY A 348 -16.90 -27.33 11.57
C GLY A 348 -15.71 -26.47 11.12
N PRO A 349 -15.52 -26.26 9.81
CA PRO A 349 -14.53 -25.31 9.33
C PRO A 349 -14.91 -23.87 9.73
N PRO A 350 -13.93 -23.00 10.00
CA PRO A 350 -14.20 -21.58 10.25
C PRO A 350 -14.80 -20.92 9.01
N SER A 351 -15.68 -19.95 9.22
CA SER A 351 -16.16 -19.07 8.15
C SER A 351 -15.55 -17.68 8.30
N ILE A 352 -14.99 -17.17 7.20
CA ILE A 352 -14.22 -15.92 7.16
C ILE A 352 -14.99 -14.92 6.30
N GLN A 353 -15.12 -13.68 6.78
CA GLN A 353 -15.73 -12.56 6.06
C GLN A 353 -14.85 -11.32 6.18
N HIS A 354 -14.89 -10.46 5.15
CA HIS A 354 -14.08 -9.24 5.09
C HIS A 354 -14.98 -8.01 4.99
N PHE A 355 -14.64 -6.99 5.78
CA PHE A 355 -15.34 -5.72 5.86
C PHE A 355 -14.31 -4.61 5.63
N PHE A 356 -14.56 -3.72 4.67
CA PHE A 356 -13.71 -2.56 4.44
C PHE A 356 -14.46 -1.32 4.95
N VAL A 357 -13.83 -0.61 5.89
CA VAL A 357 -14.39 0.61 6.47
C VAL A 357 -13.46 1.75 6.11
N TYR A 358 -13.98 2.70 5.35
CA TYR A 358 -13.25 3.89 4.92
C TYR A 358 -13.57 5.05 5.86
N GLY A 359 -12.62 5.37 6.74
CA GLY A 359 -12.63 6.61 7.50
C GLY A 359 -12.30 7.78 6.59
N HIS A 360 -13.21 8.74 6.46
CA HIS A 360 -12.94 9.97 5.74
C HIS A 360 -13.53 11.19 6.45
N TYR A 361 -12.92 12.34 6.24
CA TYR A 361 -13.45 13.60 6.71
C TYR A 361 -14.71 13.97 5.92
N CYS A 362 -15.88 13.73 6.50
CA CYS A 362 -17.17 14.05 5.87
C CYS A 362 -17.54 15.54 5.87
N TYR A 363 -16.67 16.40 6.39
CA TYR A 363 -16.87 17.83 6.29
C TYR A 363 -16.31 18.36 4.97
N PRO A 364 -16.92 19.43 4.40
CA PRO A 364 -16.38 20.05 3.21
C PRO A 364 -14.97 20.58 3.48
N LEU A 365 -14.02 20.12 2.66
CA LEU A 365 -12.66 20.62 2.59
C LEU A 365 -12.55 21.70 1.52
N TYR A 366 -12.00 22.85 1.90
CA TYR A 366 -11.74 23.96 1.02
C TYR A 366 -10.25 24.29 1.04
N SER A 367 -9.59 24.18 -0.10
CA SER A 367 -8.16 24.50 -0.22
C SER A 367 -7.96 25.77 -1.04
N TYR A 368 -7.17 26.69 -0.51
CA TYR A 368 -6.87 27.99 -1.12
C TYR A 368 -5.37 28.25 -1.12
N THR A 369 -4.90 29.01 -2.10
CA THR A 369 -3.51 29.50 -2.14
C THR A 369 -3.55 31.02 -2.15
N ILE A 370 -2.82 31.64 -1.23
CA ILE A 370 -2.63 33.10 -1.15
C ILE A 370 -1.15 33.43 -1.23
N CYS A 371 -0.82 34.64 -1.67
CA CYS A 371 0.55 35.12 -1.63
C CYS A 371 0.96 35.57 -0.23
N GLN A 372 2.26 35.54 0.07
CA GLN A 372 2.78 36.07 1.32
C GLN A 372 2.35 37.54 1.50
N GLY A 373 1.56 37.80 2.55
CA GLY A 373 1.02 39.13 2.87
C GLY A 373 -0.42 39.39 2.39
N ASP A 374 -1.00 38.49 1.59
CA ASP A 374 -2.38 38.61 1.12
C ASP A 374 -3.41 38.13 2.15
N SER A 375 -4.68 38.36 1.82
CA SER A 375 -5.83 37.98 2.67
C SER A 375 -6.95 37.32 1.86
N ILE A 376 -7.67 36.39 2.47
CA ILE A 376 -8.83 35.73 1.87
C ILE A 376 -10.01 35.69 2.83
N THR A 377 -11.24 35.83 2.34
CA THR A 377 -12.44 35.65 3.17
C THR A 377 -12.84 34.18 3.23
N LEU A 378 -12.91 33.61 4.43
CA LEU A 378 -13.32 32.22 4.67
C LEU A 378 -14.81 32.16 5.04
N GLY A 379 -15.34 30.94 5.13
CA GLY A 379 -16.71 30.71 5.61
C GLY A 379 -17.79 31.08 4.60
N ASN A 380 -19.02 31.16 5.10
CA ASN A 380 -20.23 31.38 4.31
C ASN A 380 -20.99 32.62 4.82
N PRO A 381 -21.96 33.16 4.06
CA PRO A 381 -22.88 34.15 4.59
C PRO A 381 -23.55 33.70 5.89
N PRO A 382 -23.86 34.63 6.83
CA PRO A 382 -24.46 34.31 8.11
C PRO A 382 -25.73 33.46 7.98
N ILE A 383 -25.74 32.35 8.69
CA ILE A 383 -26.89 31.47 8.87
C ILE A 383 -27.60 31.90 10.16
N PRO A 384 -28.92 32.18 10.13
CA PRO A 384 -29.66 32.54 11.34
C PRO A 384 -29.57 31.44 12.40
N ASN A 385 -29.42 31.84 13.67
CA ASN A 385 -29.41 30.93 14.83
C ASN A 385 -28.24 29.93 14.86
N THR A 386 -27.08 30.33 14.33
CA THR A 386 -25.85 29.54 14.33
C THR A 386 -24.74 30.27 15.09
N LEU A 387 -24.05 29.56 15.97
CA LEU A 387 -22.83 30.00 16.64
C LEU A 387 -21.61 29.49 15.87
N TYR A 388 -20.66 30.36 15.58
CA TYR A 388 -19.44 30.04 14.82
C TYR A 388 -18.24 30.03 15.75
N SER A 389 -17.30 29.12 15.54
CA SER A 389 -16.01 29.07 16.23
C SER A 389 -14.93 28.62 15.25
N TRP A 390 -13.83 29.36 15.19
CA TRP A 390 -12.69 29.08 14.31
C TRP A 390 -11.42 28.78 15.10
N GLU A 391 -10.64 27.80 14.66
CA GLU A 391 -9.34 27.45 15.23
C GLU A 391 -8.32 27.07 14.13
N PRO A 392 -7.07 27.58 14.15
CA PRO A 392 -6.53 28.58 15.06
C PRO A 392 -7.12 29.97 14.83
N THR A 393 -7.07 30.85 15.84
CA THR A 393 -7.55 32.24 15.71
C THR A 393 -6.49 33.20 15.13
N THR A 394 -5.23 32.77 15.11
CA THR A 394 -4.11 33.54 14.57
C THR A 394 -4.32 33.82 13.09
N GLY A 395 -4.16 35.08 12.68
CA GLY A 395 -4.34 35.48 11.28
C GLY A 395 -5.80 35.70 10.85
N LEU A 396 -6.80 35.41 11.70
CA LEU A 396 -8.21 35.69 11.40
C LEU A 396 -8.64 37.06 11.91
N SER A 397 -9.51 37.73 11.16
CA SER A 397 -10.13 39.00 11.58
C SER A 397 -11.10 38.84 12.74
N CYS A 398 -11.72 37.66 12.90
CA CYS A 398 -12.61 37.32 14.00
C CYS A 398 -12.74 35.80 14.18
N ALA A 399 -12.75 35.33 15.43
CA ALA A 399 -12.84 33.90 15.75
C ALA A 399 -14.27 33.34 15.81
N PHE A 400 -15.29 34.21 15.88
CA PHE A 400 -16.68 33.83 16.15
C PHE A 400 -17.67 34.37 15.11
N CYS A 401 -17.17 34.73 13.93
CA CYS A 401 -17.96 35.29 12.84
C CYS A 401 -18.16 34.26 11.73
N PRO A 402 -19.22 34.39 10.92
CA PRO A 402 -19.52 33.46 9.85
C PRO A 402 -18.50 33.50 8.70
N ASN A 403 -17.90 34.66 8.45
CA ASN A 403 -17.01 34.91 7.33
C ASN A 403 -15.78 35.77 7.69
N PRO A 404 -14.80 35.23 8.45
CA PRO A 404 -13.59 35.96 8.77
C PRO A 404 -12.70 36.20 7.55
N VAL A 405 -11.92 37.27 7.58
CA VAL A 405 -10.78 37.47 6.68
C VAL A 405 -9.55 36.82 7.32
N ALA A 406 -8.92 35.89 6.60
CA ALA A 406 -7.71 35.19 6.99
C ALA A 406 -6.47 35.79 6.31
N THR A 407 -5.41 36.01 7.10
CA THR A 407 -4.09 36.58 6.73
C THR A 407 -2.94 35.77 7.33
N PRO A 408 -2.91 34.43 7.16
CA PRO A 408 -1.84 33.60 7.71
C PRO A 408 -0.48 33.97 7.09
N GLN A 409 0.59 33.86 7.87
CA GLN A 409 1.96 34.13 7.43
C GLN A 409 2.69 32.89 6.89
N GLU A 410 2.15 31.70 7.17
CA GLU A 410 2.64 30.38 6.79
C GLU A 410 1.44 29.50 6.45
N ASN A 411 1.67 28.33 5.82
CA ASN A 411 0.59 27.37 5.55
C ASN A 411 -0.20 27.07 6.83
N THR A 412 -1.51 27.35 6.80
CA THR A 412 -2.36 27.27 7.99
C THR A 412 -3.69 26.60 7.63
N THR A 413 -4.10 25.64 8.45
CA THR A 413 -5.40 24.98 8.35
C THR A 413 -6.33 25.54 9.41
N TYR A 414 -7.46 26.11 8.99
CA TYR A 414 -8.51 26.61 9.86
C TYR A 414 -9.70 25.64 9.90
N VAL A 415 -10.15 25.33 11.11
CA VAL A 415 -11.33 24.50 11.37
C VAL A 415 -12.47 25.40 11.83
N LEU A 416 -13.59 25.37 11.12
CA LEU A 416 -14.85 26.01 11.49
C LEU A 416 -15.75 24.98 12.19
N THR A 417 -16.25 25.34 13.36
CA THR A 417 -17.35 24.64 14.05
C THR A 417 -18.59 25.52 14.06
N MET A 418 -19.72 24.98 13.61
CA MET A 418 -21.03 25.62 13.60
C MET A 418 -21.99 24.89 14.52
N ASN A 419 -22.47 25.56 15.56
CA ASN A 419 -23.46 25.04 16.50
C ASN A 419 -24.82 25.69 16.30
N SER A 420 -25.85 24.88 16.09
CA SER A 420 -27.25 25.36 16.08
C SER A 420 -27.67 25.76 17.50
N THR A 421 -28.28 26.93 17.67
CA THR A 421 -28.83 27.33 18.98
C THR A 421 -30.10 26.56 19.37
N PHE A 422 -30.65 25.76 18.46
CA PHE A 422 -31.79 24.87 18.72
C PHE A 422 -31.38 23.45 19.14
N GLY A 423 -30.08 23.15 19.22
CA GLY A 423 -29.56 21.80 19.48
C GLY A 423 -29.39 20.96 18.21
N GLY A 424 -28.59 19.90 18.31
CA GLY A 424 -28.15 19.04 17.20
C GLY A 424 -26.63 18.88 17.19
N ASP A 425 -26.14 17.95 16.37
CA ASP A 425 -24.70 17.75 16.22
C ASP A 425 -24.05 18.96 15.54
N PRO A 426 -22.82 19.34 15.94
CA PRO A 426 -22.08 20.42 15.30
C PRO A 426 -21.80 20.10 13.83
N ALA A 427 -21.89 21.12 12.98
CA ALA A 427 -21.41 21.05 11.61
C ALA A 427 -19.99 21.61 11.52
N TYR A 428 -19.14 20.97 10.72
CA TYR A 428 -17.74 21.35 10.56
C TYR A 428 -17.42 21.78 9.14
N GLY A 429 -16.34 22.56 8.99
CA GLY A 429 -15.71 22.86 7.70
C GLY A 429 -14.22 23.09 7.89
N VAL A 430 -13.40 22.63 6.95
CA VAL A 430 -11.94 22.78 7.02
C VAL A 430 -11.43 23.59 5.84
N TYR A 431 -10.56 24.55 6.15
CA TYR A 431 -10.04 25.54 5.23
C TYR A 431 -8.52 25.50 5.26
N GLU A 432 -7.91 24.89 4.25
CA GLU A 432 -6.45 24.83 4.10
C GLU A 432 -5.96 26.04 3.31
N ILE A 433 -5.10 26.86 3.92
CA ILE A 433 -4.53 28.04 3.29
C ILE A 433 -3.05 27.82 3.06
N PHE A 434 -2.63 27.72 1.81
CA PHE A 434 -1.25 27.65 1.39
C PHE A 434 -0.71 29.07 1.15
N VAL A 435 0.35 29.45 1.86
CA VAL A 435 1.03 30.74 1.70
C VAL A 435 2.23 30.53 0.78
N ALA A 436 2.12 31.03 -0.45
CA ALA A 436 3.17 30.94 -1.45
C ALA A 436 4.02 32.22 -1.48
N ASP A 437 5.32 32.06 -1.73
CA ASP A 437 6.18 33.19 -2.09
C ASP A 437 5.92 33.57 -3.56
N CYS A 438 4.97 34.48 -3.76
CA CYS A 438 4.61 35.01 -5.07
C CYS A 438 5.57 36.08 -5.58
N SER A 439 6.77 36.24 -4.98
CA SER A 439 7.81 37.11 -5.54
C SER A 439 8.34 36.63 -6.90
N SER A 440 7.86 35.48 -7.38
CA SER A 440 7.82 35.16 -8.82
C SER A 440 6.36 35.04 -9.27
N ASP A 441 6.00 35.79 -10.31
CA ASP A 441 4.66 35.94 -10.94
C ASP A 441 4.02 34.62 -11.46
N THR A 442 4.29 33.44 -10.89
CA THR A 442 3.91 32.13 -11.46
C THR A 442 2.81 31.43 -10.67
N LEU A 443 1.62 31.35 -11.26
CA LEU A 443 0.47 30.55 -10.81
C LEU A 443 0.63 29.08 -11.25
N TYR A 444 0.30 28.12 -10.38
CA TYR A 444 0.52 26.69 -10.61
C TYR A 444 -0.79 25.90 -10.75
N TYR A 445 -0.87 25.02 -11.74
CA TYR A 445 -2.03 24.17 -12.01
C TYR A 445 -1.60 22.73 -12.31
N GLN A 446 -2.39 21.73 -11.92
CA GLN A 446 -2.16 20.32 -12.25
C GLN A 446 -3.27 19.79 -13.16
N LEU A 447 -2.92 19.11 -14.25
CA LEU A 447 -3.86 18.55 -15.23
C LEU A 447 -3.44 17.15 -15.70
N CYS A 448 -4.41 16.32 -16.07
CA CYS A 448 -4.18 15.14 -16.89
C CYS A 448 -3.86 15.53 -18.35
N PRO A 449 -3.07 14.74 -19.10
CA PRO A 449 -2.83 15.01 -20.51
C PRO A 449 -4.15 15.04 -21.29
N GLY A 450 -4.44 16.18 -21.93
CA GLY A 450 -5.68 16.39 -22.69
C GLY A 450 -6.86 16.93 -21.88
N ASP A 451 -6.74 17.07 -20.56
CA ASP A 451 -7.71 17.84 -19.80
C ASP A 451 -7.59 19.33 -20.10
N THR A 452 -8.68 20.06 -19.84
CA THR A 452 -8.77 21.49 -20.12
C THR A 452 -8.89 22.27 -18.82
N LEU A 453 -8.20 23.41 -18.78
CA LEU A 453 -8.24 24.38 -17.70
C LEU A 453 -8.73 25.69 -18.28
N GLN A 454 -9.68 26.35 -17.63
CA GLN A 454 -10.00 27.74 -17.96
C GLN A 454 -9.12 28.66 -17.12
N PHE A 455 -8.37 29.56 -17.77
CA PHE A 455 -7.73 30.66 -17.06
C PHE A 455 -8.79 31.68 -16.68
N LEU A 456 -8.91 31.95 -15.38
CA LEU A 456 -9.77 32.99 -14.83
C LEU A 456 -8.86 34.08 -14.27
N PRO A 457 -8.61 35.19 -15.00
CA PRO A 457 -7.87 36.29 -14.43
C PRO A 457 -8.70 36.94 -13.32
N GLU A 458 -8.01 37.61 -12.41
CA GLU A 458 -8.59 38.37 -11.31
C GLU A 458 -9.58 39.47 -11.78
N TYR A 459 -9.48 39.89 -13.04
CA TYR A 459 -10.35 40.87 -13.68
C TYR A 459 -10.96 40.32 -14.98
N SER A 460 -12.24 39.92 -14.95
CA SER A 460 -12.97 39.48 -16.14
C SER A 460 -13.58 40.67 -16.90
N ASP A 461 -13.28 40.78 -18.20
CA ASP A 461 -13.96 41.63 -19.20
C ASP A 461 -14.05 43.14 -18.89
N ILE A 462 -12.90 43.83 -18.85
CA ILE A 462 -12.86 45.30 -18.86
C ILE A 462 -12.58 45.82 -20.29
N PRO A 463 -13.42 46.69 -20.87
CA PRO A 463 -13.26 47.21 -22.25
C PRO A 463 -11.95 47.98 -22.51
N GLU A 464 -11.32 48.53 -21.47
CA GLU A 464 -10.08 49.32 -21.58
C GLU A 464 -8.79 48.49 -21.57
N PHE A 465 -8.86 47.16 -21.62
CA PHE A 465 -7.69 46.29 -21.59
C PHE A 465 -7.52 45.51 -22.90
N SER A 466 -6.27 45.26 -23.27
CA SER A 466 -5.92 44.23 -24.25
C SER A 466 -5.11 43.11 -23.60
N TYR A 467 -5.33 41.89 -24.07
CA TYR A 467 -4.78 40.68 -23.48
C TYR A 467 -3.91 39.97 -24.50
N SER A 468 -2.86 39.29 -24.04
CA SER A 468 -2.03 38.41 -24.85
C SER A 468 -1.54 37.22 -24.05
N TRP A 469 -1.55 36.05 -24.68
CA TRP A 469 -1.12 34.78 -24.10
C TRP A 469 -0.03 34.15 -24.95
N THR A 470 1.04 33.65 -24.31
CA THR A 470 2.13 32.93 -24.97
C THR A 470 2.58 31.72 -24.15
N PRO A 471 2.78 30.52 -24.72
CA PRO A 471 2.58 30.16 -26.12
C PRO A 471 1.09 30.14 -26.51
N THR A 472 0.78 30.34 -27.79
CA THR A 472 -0.61 30.26 -28.31
C THR A 472 -1.06 28.83 -28.57
N ALA A 473 -0.16 27.86 -28.43
CA ALA A 473 -0.47 26.46 -28.63
C ALA A 473 -1.44 25.97 -27.55
N ASN A 474 -2.44 25.20 -27.96
CA ASN A 474 -3.42 24.59 -27.08
C ASN A 474 -4.20 25.61 -26.22
N LEU A 475 -4.48 26.81 -26.77
CA LEU A 475 -5.36 27.81 -26.18
C LEU A 475 -6.60 28.04 -27.05
N SER A 476 -7.77 28.30 -26.44
CA SER A 476 -9.00 28.64 -27.15
C SER A 476 -8.92 29.99 -27.85
N CYS A 477 -8.14 30.92 -27.29
CA CYS A 477 -7.86 32.23 -27.83
C CYS A 477 -6.57 32.78 -27.21
N SER A 478 -5.79 33.52 -27.98
CA SER A 478 -4.52 34.12 -27.49
C SER A 478 -4.67 35.56 -27.04
N ASN A 479 -5.83 36.18 -27.23
CA ASN A 479 -6.08 37.61 -27.00
C ASN A 479 -7.37 37.89 -26.22
N CYS A 480 -7.88 36.89 -25.51
CA CYS A 480 -9.06 36.98 -24.68
C CYS A 480 -8.66 36.99 -23.19
N PRO A 481 -9.54 37.49 -22.31
CA PRO A 481 -9.25 37.50 -20.88
C PRO A 481 -9.28 36.09 -20.28
N THR A 482 -10.19 35.22 -20.74
CA THR A 482 -10.45 33.90 -20.13
C THR A 482 -10.28 32.73 -21.11
N PRO A 483 -9.08 32.48 -21.66
CA PRO A 483 -8.89 31.33 -22.54
C PRO A 483 -8.98 30.00 -21.79
N TYR A 484 -9.46 28.99 -22.50
CA TYR A 484 -9.25 27.59 -22.14
C TYR A 484 -7.88 27.15 -22.64
N ALA A 485 -7.15 26.40 -21.83
CA ALA A 485 -5.87 25.78 -22.14
C ALA A 485 -5.97 24.26 -22.05
N TRP A 486 -5.29 23.55 -22.94
CA TRP A 486 -5.21 22.07 -22.95
C TRP A 486 -3.82 21.54 -23.32
N PRO A 487 -2.78 21.92 -22.58
CA PRO A 487 -1.43 21.49 -22.90
C PRO A 487 -1.28 19.95 -22.81
N GLN A 488 -0.48 19.38 -23.71
CA GLN A 488 -0.17 17.93 -23.70
C GLN A 488 1.05 17.62 -22.81
N ASP A 489 1.94 18.59 -22.65
CA ASP A 489 3.12 18.54 -21.80
C ASP A 489 3.07 19.68 -20.78
N THR A 490 3.85 19.58 -19.70
CA THR A 490 3.97 20.68 -18.74
C THR A 490 4.33 21.98 -19.47
N THR A 491 3.44 22.97 -19.41
CA THR A 491 3.52 24.19 -20.22
C THR A 491 3.40 25.42 -19.35
N LEU A 492 4.32 26.37 -19.53
CA LEU A 492 4.26 27.69 -18.91
C LEU A 492 3.58 28.68 -19.88
N TYR A 493 2.38 29.13 -19.52
CA TYR A 493 1.67 30.19 -20.23
C TYR A 493 1.98 31.55 -19.58
N THR A 494 2.30 32.54 -20.39
CA THR A 494 2.53 33.92 -19.98
C THR A 494 1.34 34.76 -20.44
N TYR A 495 0.60 35.29 -19.47
CA TYR A 495 -0.43 36.29 -19.64
C TYR A 495 0.18 37.68 -19.59
N THR A 496 -0.17 38.54 -20.54
CA THR A 496 0.19 39.96 -20.50
C THR A 496 -1.03 40.79 -20.81
N SER A 497 -1.36 41.72 -19.92
CA SER A 497 -2.44 42.69 -20.09
C SER A 497 -1.87 44.10 -20.24
N TYR A 498 -2.49 44.89 -21.11
CA TYR A 498 -2.18 46.30 -21.33
C TYR A 498 -3.43 47.14 -21.10
N ASN A 499 -3.35 48.08 -20.16
CA ASN A 499 -4.43 49.02 -19.86
C ASN A 499 -4.30 50.26 -20.75
N TRP A 500 -5.26 50.50 -21.64
CA TRP A 500 -5.28 51.63 -22.57
C TRP A 500 -5.53 52.98 -21.89
N GLY A 501 -6.14 52.99 -20.70
CA GLY A 501 -6.41 54.20 -19.92
C GLY A 501 -5.20 54.69 -19.11
N THR A 502 -4.37 53.77 -18.60
CA THR A 502 -3.22 54.10 -17.73
C THR A 502 -1.86 53.89 -18.40
N GLY A 503 -1.80 53.12 -19.49
CA GLY A 503 -0.54 52.70 -20.12
C GLY A 503 0.22 51.62 -19.35
N GLN A 504 -0.38 51.04 -18.31
CA GLN A 504 0.24 50.02 -17.47
C GLN A 504 0.24 48.65 -18.16
N VAL A 505 1.35 47.92 -18.01
CA VAL A 505 1.51 46.53 -18.43
C VAL A 505 1.64 45.64 -17.21
N THR A 506 0.85 44.57 -17.18
CA THR A 506 0.96 43.52 -16.15
C THR A 506 1.26 42.20 -16.85
N THR A 507 2.24 41.46 -16.32
CA THR A 507 2.61 40.12 -16.81
C THR A 507 2.46 39.12 -15.69
N THR A 508 1.83 37.98 -15.99
CA THR A 508 1.63 36.86 -15.06
C THR A 508 1.99 35.56 -15.77
N TYR A 509 2.59 34.63 -15.05
CA TYR A 509 2.94 33.31 -15.55
C TYR A 509 1.99 32.27 -14.96
N HIS A 510 1.64 31.26 -15.74
CA HIS A 510 0.73 30.17 -15.41
C HIS A 510 1.41 28.85 -15.80
N LEU A 511 2.03 28.18 -14.82
CA LEU A 511 2.66 26.88 -15.00
C LEU A 511 1.60 25.79 -14.87
N VAL A 512 1.28 25.16 -16.00
CA VAL A 512 0.37 24.02 -16.05
C VAL A 512 1.20 22.74 -16.10
N TYR A 513 1.24 22.03 -14.98
CA TYR A 513 1.93 20.76 -14.82
C TYR A 513 1.05 19.61 -15.32
N VAL A 514 1.49 18.94 -16.38
CA VAL A 514 0.76 17.85 -17.04
C VAL A 514 1.48 16.53 -16.77
N ASN A 515 0.82 15.58 -16.12
CA ASN A 515 1.42 14.28 -15.77
C ASN A 515 0.39 13.14 -15.83
N GLN A 516 0.74 12.03 -16.50
CA GLN A 516 -0.10 10.82 -16.59
C GLN A 516 -0.31 10.11 -15.26
N PHE A 517 0.62 10.26 -14.29
CA PHE A 517 0.51 9.62 -12.99
C PHE A 517 -0.70 10.10 -12.17
N PHE A 518 -1.23 11.30 -12.43
CA PHE A 518 -2.47 11.78 -11.80
C PHE A 518 -3.73 11.07 -12.34
N CYS A 519 -3.58 10.27 -13.39
CA CYS A 519 -4.68 9.75 -14.21
C CYS A 519 -4.72 8.22 -14.23
N ASP A 520 -3.85 7.53 -13.48
CA ASP A 520 -3.79 6.08 -13.51
C ASP A 520 -4.95 5.45 -12.73
N THR A 521 -6.04 5.20 -13.46
CA THR A 521 -6.85 4.00 -13.26
C THR A 521 -7.02 3.31 -14.60
N THR A 522 -5.91 2.87 -15.21
CA THR A 522 -5.99 1.93 -16.34
C THR A 522 -6.23 0.50 -15.84
N ASN A 523 -7.51 0.22 -15.55
CA ASN A 523 -8.27 -1.02 -15.81
C ASN A 523 -9.30 -1.25 -14.70
N ALA A 524 -10.57 -1.06 -15.07
CA ALA A 524 -11.76 -1.00 -14.21
C ALA A 524 -11.85 0.32 -13.43
N ILE A 525 -12.50 1.33 -14.03
CA ILE A 525 -13.07 2.43 -13.24
C ILE A 525 -14.26 1.83 -12.48
N PRO A 526 -14.23 1.72 -11.14
CA PRO A 526 -15.43 1.53 -10.36
C PRO A 526 -16.27 2.80 -10.52
N VAL A 527 -17.59 2.66 -10.57
CA VAL A 527 -18.49 3.81 -10.44
C VAL A 527 -18.13 4.53 -9.15
N VAL A 528 -17.59 5.75 -9.25
CA VAL A 528 -17.33 6.59 -8.07
C VAL A 528 -18.68 7.12 -7.62
N THR A 529 -19.34 6.40 -6.72
CA THR A 529 -20.55 6.86 -6.04
C THR A 529 -20.18 8.10 -5.23
N GLY A 530 -20.64 9.29 -5.64
CA GLY A 530 -20.40 10.55 -4.91
C GLY A 530 -19.53 11.59 -5.61
N SER A 531 -18.95 11.30 -6.79
CA SER A 531 -18.45 12.38 -7.66
C SER A 531 -19.64 13.31 -7.98
N LYS A 532 -19.47 14.64 -8.05
CA LYS A 532 -20.48 15.54 -8.65
C LYS A 532 -20.13 15.93 -10.09
N THR A 533 -19.02 15.40 -10.61
CA THR A 533 -18.42 15.83 -11.87
C THR A 533 -18.62 14.80 -12.96
N LEU A 534 -18.96 15.29 -14.15
CA LEU A 534 -19.06 14.49 -15.37
C LEU A 534 -17.64 14.17 -15.84
N ARG A 535 -17.32 12.90 -16.09
CA ARG A 535 -16.03 12.51 -16.70
C ARG A 535 -16.24 12.04 -18.12
N VAL A 536 -15.31 12.39 -19.01
CA VAL A 536 -15.37 12.01 -20.43
C VAL A 536 -14.05 11.38 -20.86
N TYR A 537 -14.11 10.31 -21.63
CA TYR A 537 -12.93 9.57 -22.09
C TYR A 537 -13.19 8.83 -23.41
N PRO A 538 -12.16 8.51 -24.22
CA PRO A 538 -10.83 9.06 -24.11
C PRO A 538 -10.85 10.57 -24.38
N ASN A 539 -10.02 11.30 -23.66
CA ASN A 539 -9.76 12.72 -23.87
C ASN A 539 -8.23 12.92 -23.86
N PRO A 540 -7.57 13.14 -25.01
CA PRO A 540 -8.15 13.48 -26.31
C PRO A 540 -8.90 12.31 -26.98
N LEU A 541 -10.04 12.62 -27.58
CA LEU A 541 -10.87 11.71 -28.34
C LEU A 541 -10.22 11.47 -29.72
N GLN A 542 -9.53 10.34 -29.85
CA GLN A 542 -8.94 9.91 -31.13
C GLN A 542 -9.92 9.10 -32.00
N SER A 543 -10.93 8.50 -31.39
CA SER A 543 -11.94 7.68 -32.08
C SER A 543 -13.27 8.44 -32.26
N ASP A 544 -14.29 7.78 -32.80
CA ASP A 544 -15.64 8.33 -32.87
C ASP A 544 -16.49 8.01 -31.62
N ASN A 545 -15.94 7.26 -30.65
CA ASN A 545 -16.67 6.86 -29.45
C ASN A 545 -16.16 7.66 -28.24
N LEU A 546 -16.99 8.58 -27.76
CA LEU A 546 -16.78 9.29 -26.51
C LEU A 546 -17.61 8.63 -25.41
N PHE A 547 -16.94 8.13 -24.39
CA PHE A 547 -17.56 7.61 -23.19
C PHE A 547 -17.73 8.73 -22.17
N VAL A 548 -18.94 8.84 -21.63
CA VAL A 548 -19.35 9.84 -20.64
C VAL A 548 -19.76 9.10 -19.39
N LEU A 549 -18.95 9.19 -18.35
CA LEU A 549 -19.22 8.59 -17.05
C LEU A 549 -19.97 9.60 -16.18
N LEU A 550 -21.16 9.21 -15.77
CA LEU A 550 -22.02 9.97 -14.88
C LEU A 550 -21.61 9.73 -13.42
N PRO A 551 -21.77 10.77 -12.59
CA PRO A 551 -21.47 10.71 -11.15
C PRO A 551 -22.32 9.72 -10.35
N GLU A 552 -23.52 9.38 -10.83
CA GLU A 552 -24.49 8.53 -10.14
C GLU A 552 -25.08 7.50 -11.10
N THR A 553 -25.32 6.28 -10.59
CA THR A 553 -26.14 5.26 -11.27
C THR A 553 -27.62 5.56 -11.09
N ASN A 554 -28.44 5.31 -12.10
CA ASN A 554 -29.92 5.47 -12.07
C ASN A 554 -30.46 6.91 -12.14
N VAL A 555 -29.79 7.84 -12.83
CA VAL A 555 -30.26 9.23 -13.05
C VAL A 555 -31.52 9.39 -13.93
N GLY A 556 -32.23 8.30 -14.27
CA GLY A 556 -33.43 8.33 -15.11
C GLY A 556 -33.14 8.68 -16.57
N ASN A 557 -34.04 9.45 -17.21
CA ASN A 557 -33.84 9.93 -18.58
C ASN A 557 -32.79 11.05 -18.60
N ALA A 558 -31.72 10.87 -19.37
CA ALA A 558 -30.66 11.86 -19.53
C ALA A 558 -30.61 12.36 -20.98
N THR A 559 -30.52 13.67 -21.16
CA THR A 559 -30.27 14.29 -22.47
C THR A 559 -28.80 14.70 -22.53
N ILE A 560 -28.08 14.15 -23.49
CA ILE A 560 -26.66 14.44 -23.73
C ILE A 560 -26.58 15.36 -24.94
N GLY A 561 -26.05 16.57 -24.74
CA GLY A 561 -25.70 17.49 -25.82
C GLY A 561 -24.19 17.63 -25.91
N VAL A 562 -23.64 17.59 -27.12
CA VAL A 562 -22.26 17.96 -27.42
C VAL A 562 -22.29 19.29 -28.16
N TYR A 563 -21.52 20.26 -27.68
CA TYR A 563 -21.51 21.65 -28.15
C TYR A 563 -20.12 22.06 -28.58
N ASP A 564 -20.02 22.87 -29.63
CA ASP A 564 -18.76 23.51 -30.02
C ASP A 564 -18.46 24.74 -29.13
N LEU A 565 -17.29 25.36 -29.35
CA LEU A 565 -16.86 26.59 -28.68
C LEU A 565 -17.83 27.78 -28.83
N MET A 566 -18.69 27.76 -29.85
CA MET A 566 -19.69 28.81 -30.08
C MET A 566 -21.04 28.49 -29.41
N GLY A 567 -21.12 27.39 -28.64
CA GLY A 567 -22.34 26.92 -28.00
C GLY A 567 -23.33 26.29 -28.97
N ARG A 568 -22.94 25.98 -30.22
CA ARG A 568 -23.81 25.29 -31.17
C ARG A 568 -23.84 23.81 -30.86
N CYS A 569 -25.04 23.24 -30.79
CA CYS A 569 -25.23 21.82 -30.56
C CYS A 569 -24.79 21.04 -31.81
N VAL A 570 -23.74 20.24 -31.68
CA VAL A 570 -23.17 19.38 -32.73
C VAL A 570 -23.79 17.99 -32.69
N LYS A 571 -24.12 17.50 -31.49
CA LYS A 571 -24.82 16.24 -31.30
C LYS A 571 -25.81 16.35 -30.16
N LEU A 572 -27.02 15.86 -30.37
CA LEU A 572 -27.98 15.65 -29.30
C LEU A 572 -28.38 14.17 -29.29
N ALA A 573 -28.26 13.55 -28.12
CA ALA A 573 -28.66 12.18 -27.89
C ALA A 573 -29.52 12.11 -26.63
N THR A 574 -30.57 11.30 -26.66
CA THR A 574 -31.42 11.03 -25.49
C THR A 574 -31.13 9.60 -25.06
N SER A 575 -30.67 9.42 -23.83
CA SER A 575 -30.39 8.09 -23.27
C SER A 575 -31.45 7.74 -22.22
N ILE A 576 -31.97 6.51 -22.30
CA ILE A 576 -33.03 5.96 -21.45
C ILE A 576 -32.42 4.77 -20.69
N ASN A 577 -32.52 4.77 -19.36
CA ASN A 577 -32.11 3.67 -18.46
C ASN A 577 -30.66 3.18 -18.65
N GLN A 578 -29.66 3.94 -18.21
CA GLN A 578 -28.26 3.48 -18.21
C GLN A 578 -27.59 3.54 -16.83
N THR A 579 -26.71 2.56 -16.62
CA THR A 579 -25.98 2.20 -15.39
C THR A 579 -24.76 3.10 -15.14
N GLY A 580 -24.85 4.40 -15.44
CA GLY A 580 -23.80 5.39 -15.13
C GLY A 580 -22.76 5.62 -16.24
N LEU A 581 -22.59 4.73 -17.22
CA LEU A 581 -21.69 4.97 -18.36
C LEU A 581 -22.47 5.12 -19.67
N LEU A 582 -22.24 6.22 -20.40
CA LEU A 582 -22.90 6.53 -21.66
C LEU A 582 -21.88 6.53 -22.80
N ASN A 583 -22.19 5.89 -23.92
CA ASN A 583 -21.36 5.99 -25.14
C ASN A 583 -22.02 6.94 -26.14
N VAL A 584 -21.33 8.02 -26.49
CA VAL A 584 -21.74 9.02 -27.47
C VAL A 584 -20.91 8.84 -28.74
N LYS A 585 -21.58 8.41 -29.82
CA LYS A 585 -20.96 8.33 -31.14
C LYS A 585 -20.92 9.71 -31.81
N LEU A 586 -19.73 10.16 -32.13
CA LEU A 586 -19.40 11.46 -32.73
C LEU A 586 -18.65 11.27 -34.06
N PRO A 587 -19.29 10.65 -35.08
CA PRO A 587 -18.68 10.48 -36.38
C PRO A 587 -18.43 11.84 -37.04
N GLU A 588 -17.30 11.97 -37.74
CA GLU A 588 -16.95 13.14 -38.53
C GLU A 588 -16.83 14.46 -37.73
N LEU A 589 -16.65 14.37 -36.41
CA LEU A 589 -16.40 15.54 -35.57
C LEU A 589 -15.01 16.13 -35.93
N PRO A 590 -14.92 17.40 -36.36
CA PRO A 590 -13.63 18.03 -36.66
C PRO A 590 -12.72 18.09 -35.42
N ALA A 591 -11.42 18.23 -35.64
CA ALA A 591 -10.49 18.48 -34.55
C ALA A 591 -10.84 19.81 -33.84
N GLY A 592 -10.89 19.80 -32.51
CA GLY A 592 -11.28 20.98 -31.73
C GLY A 592 -11.70 20.67 -30.30
N LEU A 593 -11.97 21.74 -29.53
CA LEU A 593 -12.51 21.69 -28.18
C LEU A 593 -14.04 21.62 -28.22
N TYR A 594 -14.62 20.67 -27.49
CA TYR A 594 -16.06 20.45 -27.40
C TYR A 594 -16.50 20.31 -25.95
N PHE A 595 -17.75 20.67 -25.69
CA PHE A 595 -18.37 20.55 -24.37
C PHE A 595 -19.45 19.48 -24.40
N VAL A 596 -19.45 18.58 -23.43
CA VAL A 596 -20.55 17.65 -23.19
C VAL A 596 -21.39 18.22 -22.06
N GLN A 597 -22.69 18.37 -22.31
CA GLN A 597 -23.67 18.69 -21.29
C GLN A 597 -24.62 17.49 -21.13
N VAL A 598 -24.75 16.98 -19.92
CA VAL A 598 -25.76 15.97 -19.58
C VAL A 598 -26.80 16.60 -18.68
N LYS A 599 -28.03 16.67 -19.18
CA LYS A 599 -29.20 17.10 -18.42
C LYS A 599 -29.93 15.87 -17.90
N THR A 600 -29.95 15.70 -16.59
CA THR A 600 -30.82 14.74 -15.89
C THR A 600 -32.02 15.49 -15.32
N GLY A 601 -33.06 14.77 -14.88
CA GLY A 601 -34.23 15.41 -14.27
C GLY A 601 -33.93 16.26 -13.02
N ALA A 602 -32.77 16.06 -12.39
CA ALA A 602 -32.36 16.73 -11.15
C ALA A 602 -31.22 17.77 -11.34
N GLN A 603 -30.40 17.68 -12.39
CA GLN A 603 -29.23 18.54 -12.55
C GLN A 603 -28.71 18.61 -14.00
N THR A 604 -27.94 19.65 -14.29
CA THR A 604 -27.17 19.77 -15.54
C THR A 604 -25.70 19.66 -15.23
N LEU A 605 -25.05 18.65 -15.79
CA LEU A 605 -23.63 18.37 -15.62
C LEU A 605 -22.89 18.72 -16.91
N THR A 606 -21.66 19.22 -16.79
CA THR A 606 -20.84 19.61 -17.94
C THR A 606 -19.43 19.06 -17.81
N ALA A 607 -18.86 18.64 -18.93
CA ALA A 607 -17.45 18.34 -19.11
C ALA A 607 -16.99 18.89 -20.47
N SER A 608 -15.70 18.86 -20.74
CA SER A 608 -15.18 19.14 -22.06
C SER A 608 -14.22 18.03 -22.50
N PHE A 609 -14.04 17.90 -23.81
CA PHE A 609 -13.08 16.98 -24.41
C PHE A 609 -12.53 17.58 -25.70
N ILE A 610 -11.38 17.07 -26.12
CA ILE A 610 -10.70 17.46 -27.34
C ILE A 610 -10.91 16.36 -28.36
N LYS A 611 -11.35 16.72 -29.57
CA LYS A 611 -11.27 15.83 -30.74
C LYS A 611 -9.94 16.09 -31.44
N GLN A 612 -9.16 15.03 -31.66
CA GLN A 612 -7.95 15.07 -32.51
C GLN A 612 -8.26 14.66 -33.94
#